data_AF-A0ABD3NVC8-F1
#
_entry.id   AF-A0ABD3NVC8-F1
#
_cell.length_a   1.000
_cell.length_b   1.000
_cell.length_c   1.000
_cell.angle_alpha   90.00
_cell.angle_beta   90.00
_cell.angle_gamma   90.00
#
_symmetry.space_group_name_H-M   'P 1'
#
loop_
_entity.id
_entity.type
_entity.pdbx_description
1 polymer ?
#
loop_
_entity_poly.entity_id
_entity_poly.type
_entity_poly.pdbx_seq_one_letter_code
_entity_poly.pdbx_strand_id
1 'polypeptide(L)'
;MARNSKSKKTSEAAPHHTPAPVLFPKKDSMEMLAEANAGLDAARENHERDYMVEVGKLNEKEKELVDRIDELNKAKLKVAENNGDVDVSGEDLVEINAGGKTVSVTRSTLTQFKGTRLEALFSGRWDKKLIRDDAGRIFLDVNPVCFQAIVDTLNEVKISTDDCPAAAPSVDPELKDILMHQIDLFGLKDFLFPVELPDSSIVKDLNHAKTLHDWLDDDGSDGDLVLLYRSSCDGRSDSTFHAKCDNKGPTLTVVETSDGHFLGGYSDLNWACNCTYQTSKEAFLFAISPTAAFIPSKIKLLGSNDNYAICCHKSYGPTFGSGNVFRVQAGYVYLYIVKKQKVVVDAKPATTKNDVQNFSSAINSAINLKWAALAEVESEIIELQTSFDDEEGFITFFSRKNDQEYVPLNVCGTSMATTRHTLQLYLDSTLAAKVLDKMKDDSSNRVPVEDWNTDDVVAWLNTIDGLSSSVVKNFEEDEVTGRELLSLGKEGLEDFGVTKRGTIFYILSEIEKLKRTRGEAATILVEHSPYCFERIIDHLRVESMFLKGLIQNKPGLPVVRASEKSRFEKVVKHYFPGDSSKIILGK
;
A
#
# COMPACT_ATOMS: atom_id res chain seq x y z
N MET A 1 14.99 107.65 -68.19
CA MET A 1 16.12 108.56 -67.87
C MET A 1 17.32 107.72 -67.47
N ALA A 2 18.48 107.94 -68.13
CA ALA A 2 19.88 107.70 -67.70
C ALA A 2 20.23 106.40 -66.92
N ARG A 3 21.30 105.63 -67.20
CA ARG A 3 22.50 105.79 -68.03
C ARG A 3 23.18 104.41 -68.17
N ASN A 4 23.86 104.24 -69.29
CA ASN A 4 24.78 103.15 -69.67
C ASN A 4 25.86 102.80 -68.62
N SER A 5 26.23 101.52 -68.54
CA SER A 5 27.59 101.08 -68.92
C SER A 5 27.68 99.55 -69.06
N LYS A 6 28.21 99.10 -70.21
CA LYS A 6 28.46 97.70 -70.60
C LYS A 6 29.54 97.03 -69.74
N SER A 7 29.39 95.74 -69.45
CA SER A 7 30.49 94.77 -69.43
C SER A 7 29.97 93.33 -69.61
N LYS A 8 30.82 92.47 -70.16
CA LYS A 8 30.57 91.21 -70.89
C LYS A 8 29.93 90.06 -70.10
N LYS A 9 29.16 89.24 -70.84
CA LYS A 9 28.74 87.86 -70.52
C LYS A 9 29.92 86.94 -70.18
N THR A 10 29.74 86.12 -69.13
CA THR A 10 30.18 84.71 -69.06
C THR A 10 29.20 83.97 -68.14
N SER A 11 28.72 82.80 -68.57
CA SER A 11 27.80 81.93 -67.82
C SER A 11 28.48 81.35 -66.58
N GLU A 12 27.99 81.67 -65.39
CA GLU A 12 28.32 80.96 -64.16
C GLU A 12 27.53 79.64 -64.11
N ALA A 13 28.26 78.53 -64.17
CA ALA A 13 27.77 77.22 -63.79
C ALA A 13 27.57 77.17 -62.27
N ALA A 14 26.44 76.63 -61.82
CA ALA A 14 26.17 76.38 -60.41
C ALA A 14 27.28 75.50 -59.78
N PRO A 15 27.72 75.78 -58.54
CA PRO A 15 28.70 74.95 -57.88
C PRO A 15 28.08 73.60 -57.49
N HIS A 16 28.71 72.52 -57.94
CA HIS A 16 28.46 71.16 -57.50
C HIS A 16 28.57 71.06 -55.97
N HIS A 17 27.46 70.73 -55.30
CA HIS A 17 27.49 70.15 -53.96
C HIS A 17 28.16 68.76 -54.07
N THR A 18 29.40 68.64 -53.61
CA THR A 18 30.05 67.36 -53.41
C THR A 18 29.35 66.61 -52.26
N PRO A 19 28.92 65.35 -52.44
CA PRO A 19 28.40 64.55 -51.34
C PRO A 19 29.53 64.25 -50.36
N ALA A 20 29.22 64.32 -49.07
CA ALA A 20 30.18 64.02 -48.00
C ALA A 20 30.76 62.59 -48.16
N PRO A 21 32.05 62.39 -47.87
CA PRO A 21 32.68 61.07 -48.00
C PRO A 21 32.03 60.10 -47.01
N VAL A 22 31.55 58.97 -47.53
CA VAL A 22 31.10 57.85 -46.71
C VAL A 22 32.35 57.25 -46.04
N LEU A 23 32.48 57.45 -44.73
CA LEU A 23 33.56 56.90 -43.92
C LEU A 23 33.34 55.39 -43.75
N PHE A 24 34.18 54.57 -44.39
CA PHE A 24 34.24 53.14 -44.11
C PHE A 24 35.18 52.88 -42.92
N PRO A 25 34.80 52.01 -41.97
CA PRO A 25 35.68 51.62 -40.87
C PRO A 25 36.98 50.97 -41.39
N LYS A 26 38.07 51.08 -40.62
CA LYS A 26 39.37 50.49 -40.97
C LYS A 26 39.23 48.97 -41.16
N LYS A 27 39.90 48.41 -42.17
CA LYS A 27 39.86 46.97 -42.51
C LYS A 27 40.08 46.08 -41.29
N ASP A 28 41.08 46.41 -40.47
CA ASP A 28 41.43 45.69 -39.24
C ASP A 28 40.28 45.69 -38.21
N SER A 29 39.49 46.77 -38.14
CA SER A 29 38.33 46.84 -37.24
C SER A 29 37.15 46.00 -37.72
N MET A 30 36.98 45.82 -39.03
CA MET A 30 35.97 44.89 -39.57
C MET A 30 36.40 43.42 -39.40
N GLU A 31 37.69 43.14 -39.48
CA GLU A 31 38.25 41.79 -39.24
C GLU A 31 38.08 41.39 -37.77
N MET A 32 38.41 42.28 -36.82
CA MET A 32 38.15 42.05 -35.39
C MET A 32 36.66 41.85 -35.06
N LEU A 33 35.76 42.58 -35.73
CA LEU A 33 34.32 42.40 -35.57
C LEU A 33 33.85 41.05 -36.10
N ALA A 34 34.40 40.60 -37.23
CA ALA A 34 34.10 39.29 -37.81
C ALA A 34 34.57 38.15 -36.89
N GLU A 35 35.76 38.26 -36.31
CA GLU A 35 36.27 37.31 -35.31
C GLU A 35 35.41 37.27 -34.04
N ALA A 36 34.99 38.44 -33.53
CA ALA A 36 34.11 38.53 -32.36
C ALA A 36 32.74 37.88 -32.62
N ASN A 37 32.14 38.11 -33.80
CA ASN A 37 30.88 37.48 -34.19
C ASN A 37 31.03 35.96 -34.33
N ALA A 38 32.11 35.47 -34.95
CA ALA A 38 32.39 34.04 -35.05
C ALA A 38 32.56 33.38 -33.67
N GLY A 39 33.20 34.09 -32.72
CA GLY A 39 33.31 33.64 -31.32
C GLY A 39 31.95 33.56 -30.61
N LEU A 40 31.06 34.54 -30.84
CA LEU A 40 29.69 34.53 -30.30
C LEU A 40 28.84 33.38 -30.87
N ASP A 41 28.93 33.14 -32.18
CA ASP A 41 28.21 32.05 -32.83
C ASP A 41 28.69 30.69 -32.28
N ALA A 42 30.00 30.48 -32.16
CA ALA A 42 30.57 29.26 -31.58
C ALA A 42 30.15 29.05 -30.11
N ALA A 43 30.09 30.12 -29.32
CA ALA A 43 29.62 30.05 -27.93
C ALA A 43 28.13 29.68 -27.84
N ARG A 44 27.28 30.25 -28.72
CA ARG A 44 25.86 29.90 -28.81
C ARG A 44 25.68 28.43 -29.19
N GLU A 45 26.37 27.96 -30.22
CA GLU A 45 26.31 26.57 -30.67
C GLU A 45 26.76 25.59 -29.59
N ASN A 46 27.80 25.93 -28.82
CA ASN A 46 28.23 25.12 -27.68
C ASN A 46 27.16 25.06 -26.59
N HIS A 47 26.56 26.20 -26.24
CA HIS A 47 25.49 26.27 -25.25
C HIS A 47 24.25 25.46 -25.67
N GLU A 48 23.84 25.59 -26.94
CA GLU A 48 22.73 24.82 -27.51
C GLU A 48 23.04 23.32 -27.49
N ARG A 49 24.26 22.92 -27.84
CA ARG A 49 24.69 21.52 -27.78
C ARG A 49 24.63 20.95 -26.37
N ASP A 50 25.17 21.67 -25.39
CA ASP A 50 25.16 21.24 -23.99
C ASP A 50 23.73 21.15 -23.44
N TYR A 51 22.87 22.10 -23.80
CA TYR A 51 21.44 22.08 -23.45
C TYR A 51 20.74 20.86 -24.05
N MET A 52 20.97 20.57 -25.34
CA MET A 52 20.39 19.42 -26.02
C MET A 52 20.86 18.09 -25.42
N VAL A 53 22.09 18.01 -24.91
CA VAL A 53 22.60 16.83 -24.20
C VAL A 53 21.82 16.59 -22.91
N GLU A 54 21.62 17.62 -22.07
CA GLU A 54 20.85 17.46 -20.82
C GLU A 54 19.38 17.14 -21.06
N VAL A 55 18.75 17.80 -22.03
CA VAL A 55 17.37 17.47 -22.45
C VAL A 55 17.29 16.05 -23.02
N GLY A 56 18.31 15.61 -23.76
CA GLY A 56 18.41 14.25 -24.27
C GLY A 56 18.36 13.20 -23.16
N LYS A 57 19.15 13.39 -22.09
CA LYS A 57 19.14 12.49 -20.91
C LYS A 57 17.78 12.43 -20.24
N LEU A 58 17.12 13.59 -20.07
CA LEU A 58 15.78 13.66 -19.48
C LEU A 58 14.75 12.89 -20.29
N ASN A 59 14.76 13.04 -21.62
CA ASN A 59 13.83 12.35 -22.51
C ASN A 59 14.10 10.85 -22.59
N GLU A 60 15.38 10.45 -22.51
CA GLU A 60 15.76 9.04 -22.45
C GLU A 60 15.23 8.39 -21.16
N LYS A 61 15.39 9.06 -20.01
CA LYS A 61 14.85 8.58 -18.74
C LYS A 61 13.32 8.52 -18.75
N GLU A 62 12.66 9.56 -19.25
CA GLU A 62 11.20 9.58 -19.39
C GLU A 62 10.71 8.40 -20.24
N LYS A 63 11.36 8.14 -21.38
CA LYS A 63 11.05 6.98 -22.22
C LYS A 63 11.26 5.65 -21.49
N GLU A 64 12.37 5.50 -20.78
CA GLU A 64 12.65 4.29 -19.98
C GLU A 64 11.53 4.02 -18.96
N LEU A 65 11.03 5.04 -18.27
CA LEU A 65 9.95 4.91 -17.30
C LEU A 65 8.62 4.52 -17.97
N VAL A 66 8.30 5.12 -19.12
CA VAL A 66 7.11 4.74 -19.91
C VAL A 66 7.19 3.28 -20.36
N ASP A 67 8.34 2.86 -20.90
CA ASP A 67 8.56 1.47 -21.34
C ASP A 67 8.39 0.49 -20.15
N ARG A 68 8.85 0.85 -18.94
CA ARG A 68 8.67 0.05 -17.72
C ARG A 68 7.21 -0.10 -17.32
N ILE A 69 6.41 0.97 -17.42
CA ILE A 69 4.97 0.94 -17.13
C ILE A 69 4.26 0.02 -18.13
N ASP A 70 4.59 0.13 -19.42
CA ASP A 70 3.99 -0.69 -20.47
C ASP A 70 4.29 -2.17 -20.28
N GLU A 71 5.52 -2.53 -19.94
CA GLU A 71 5.89 -3.92 -19.63
C GLU A 71 5.18 -4.45 -18.38
N LEU A 72 5.05 -3.63 -17.33
CA LEU A 72 4.28 -4.01 -16.14
C LEU A 72 2.80 -4.26 -16.48
N ASN A 73 2.19 -3.41 -17.30
CA ASN A 73 0.80 -3.58 -17.74
C ASN A 73 0.61 -4.84 -18.60
N LYS A 74 1.55 -5.15 -19.50
CA LYS A 74 1.53 -6.41 -20.26
C LYS A 74 1.64 -7.63 -19.34
N ALA A 75 2.50 -7.58 -18.34
CA ALA A 75 2.64 -8.65 -17.35
C ALA A 75 1.34 -8.84 -16.56
N LYS A 76 0.72 -7.76 -16.09
CA LYS A 76 -0.59 -7.77 -15.41
C LYS A 76 -1.70 -8.36 -16.28
N LEU A 77 -1.75 -8.01 -17.57
CA LEU A 77 -2.72 -8.56 -18.52
C LEU A 77 -2.53 -10.07 -18.71
N LYS A 78 -1.29 -10.52 -18.85
CA LYS A 78 -0.97 -11.95 -18.97
C LYS A 78 -1.42 -12.74 -17.73
N VAL A 79 -1.30 -12.17 -16.54
CA VAL A 79 -1.85 -12.80 -15.32
C VAL A 79 -3.37 -12.90 -15.39
N ALA A 80 -4.06 -11.85 -15.83
CA ALA A 80 -5.51 -11.85 -15.99
C ALA A 80 -5.99 -12.92 -16.97
N GLU A 81 -5.34 -13.05 -18.13
CA GLU A 81 -5.65 -14.09 -19.13
C GLU A 81 -5.57 -15.51 -18.54
N ASN A 82 -4.58 -15.76 -17.68
CA ASN A 82 -4.34 -17.08 -17.10
C ASN A 82 -5.20 -17.39 -15.87
N ASN A 83 -5.50 -16.40 -15.04
CA ASN A 83 -6.02 -16.60 -13.68
C ASN A 83 -7.35 -15.91 -13.39
N GLY A 84 -7.83 -15.04 -14.28
CA GLY A 84 -8.92 -14.13 -13.97
C GLY A 84 -9.78 -13.79 -15.18
N ASP A 85 -10.27 -12.57 -15.19
CA ASP A 85 -11.11 -12.01 -16.24
C ASP A 85 -10.43 -10.75 -16.81
N VAL A 86 -10.37 -10.69 -18.14
CA VAL A 86 -9.71 -9.61 -18.90
C VAL A 86 -10.69 -8.47 -19.24
N ASP A 87 -11.99 -8.74 -19.23
CA ASP A 87 -13.03 -7.81 -19.66
C ASP A 87 -13.75 -7.13 -18.48
N VAL A 88 -13.05 -7.01 -17.33
CA VAL A 88 -13.62 -6.40 -16.12
C VAL A 88 -13.75 -4.88 -16.24
N SER A 89 -14.85 -4.35 -15.70
CA SER A 89 -15.12 -2.92 -15.63
C SER A 89 -15.05 -2.41 -14.19
N GLY A 90 -14.66 -1.15 -14.02
CA GLY A 90 -14.74 -0.46 -12.73
C GLY A 90 -16.18 -0.33 -12.21
N GLU A 91 -17.17 -0.39 -13.09
CA GLU A 91 -18.60 -0.32 -12.74
C GLU A 91 -19.20 -1.69 -12.38
N ASP A 92 -18.43 -2.78 -12.50
CA ASP A 92 -18.90 -4.11 -12.12
C ASP A 92 -19.28 -4.14 -10.64
N LEU A 93 -20.47 -4.66 -10.35
CA LEU A 93 -20.89 -4.94 -8.98
C LEU A 93 -20.24 -6.24 -8.52
N VAL A 94 -19.39 -6.16 -7.50
CA VAL A 94 -18.74 -7.31 -6.88
C VAL A 94 -19.49 -7.68 -5.61
N GLU A 95 -20.01 -8.90 -5.56
CA GLU A 95 -20.62 -9.47 -4.36
C GLU A 95 -19.59 -10.32 -3.59
N ILE A 96 -19.40 -9.97 -2.33
CA ILE A 96 -18.37 -10.54 -1.46
C ILE A 96 -19.05 -11.13 -0.23
N ASN A 97 -18.74 -12.37 0.10
CA ASN A 97 -19.03 -12.96 1.39
C ASN A 97 -17.83 -12.73 2.32
N ALA A 98 -17.91 -11.70 3.15
CA ALA A 98 -16.92 -11.40 4.18
C ALA A 98 -17.29 -12.16 5.46
N GLY A 99 -16.66 -13.30 5.69
CA GLY A 99 -16.80 -14.05 6.95
C GLY A 99 -18.21 -14.51 7.31
N GLY A 100 -19.12 -14.61 6.34
CA GLY A 100 -20.53 -15.00 6.51
C GLY A 100 -21.55 -13.88 6.24
N LYS A 101 -21.10 -12.63 6.06
CA LYS A 101 -21.98 -11.50 5.67
C LYS A 101 -21.70 -11.08 4.23
N THR A 102 -22.75 -10.76 3.50
CA THR A 102 -22.64 -10.30 2.11
C THR A 102 -22.45 -8.79 2.05
N VAL A 103 -21.47 -8.34 1.29
CA VAL A 103 -21.18 -6.95 0.97
C VAL A 103 -21.16 -6.82 -0.55
N SER A 104 -21.89 -5.85 -1.08
CA SER A 104 -21.94 -5.57 -2.52
C SER A 104 -21.40 -4.17 -2.77
N VAL A 105 -20.41 -4.05 -3.66
CA VAL A 105 -19.69 -2.80 -3.91
C VAL A 105 -19.12 -2.80 -5.33
N THR A 106 -18.92 -1.62 -5.93
CA THR A 106 -18.35 -1.54 -7.27
C THR A 106 -16.85 -1.85 -7.26
N ARG A 107 -16.36 -2.49 -8.34
CA ARG A 107 -14.95 -2.82 -8.50
C ARG A 107 -14.05 -1.58 -8.42
N SER A 108 -14.49 -0.45 -8.95
CA SER A 108 -13.76 0.83 -8.88
C SER A 108 -13.58 1.33 -7.45
N THR A 109 -14.50 1.04 -6.51
CA THR A 109 -14.31 1.39 -5.10
C THR A 109 -13.21 0.54 -4.47
N LEU A 110 -13.20 -0.77 -4.73
CA LEU A 110 -12.22 -1.69 -4.16
C LEU A 110 -10.81 -1.53 -4.77
N THR A 111 -10.71 -0.93 -5.95
CA THR A 111 -9.46 -0.79 -6.72
C THR A 111 -8.98 0.65 -6.85
N GLN A 112 -9.55 1.58 -6.06
CA GLN A 112 -9.24 3.01 -6.16
C GLN A 112 -7.81 3.34 -5.73
N PHE A 113 -7.26 2.63 -4.73
CA PHE A 113 -5.88 2.81 -4.28
C PHE A 113 -4.95 1.82 -4.96
N LYS A 114 -4.08 2.34 -5.83
CA LYS A 114 -3.16 1.54 -6.66
C LYS A 114 -2.00 0.98 -5.85
N GLY A 115 -1.60 -0.25 -6.19
CA GLY A 115 -0.50 -0.95 -5.51
C GLY A 115 -0.91 -1.57 -4.17
N THR A 116 -2.19 -1.48 -3.78
CA THR A 116 -2.69 -2.11 -2.56
C THR A 116 -3.03 -3.58 -2.78
N ARG A 117 -2.97 -4.36 -1.71
CA ARG A 117 -3.41 -5.77 -1.72
C ARG A 117 -4.92 -5.89 -1.94
N LEU A 118 -5.72 -4.90 -1.52
CA LEU A 118 -7.14 -4.82 -1.87
C LEU A 118 -7.35 -4.69 -3.38
N GLU A 119 -6.58 -3.80 -4.04
CA GLU A 119 -6.63 -3.64 -5.49
C GLU A 119 -6.30 -4.97 -6.18
N ALA A 120 -5.22 -5.64 -5.76
CA ALA A 120 -4.83 -6.93 -6.32
C ALA A 120 -5.98 -7.96 -6.27
N LEU A 121 -6.63 -8.13 -5.11
CA LEU A 121 -7.76 -9.05 -4.92
C LEU A 121 -8.92 -8.79 -5.86
N PHE A 122 -9.23 -7.52 -6.11
CA PHE A 122 -10.43 -7.12 -6.86
C PHE A 122 -10.10 -6.52 -8.23
N SER A 123 -8.88 -6.68 -8.70
CA SER A 123 -8.44 -6.20 -10.01
C SER A 123 -9.07 -6.93 -11.19
N GLY A 124 -9.68 -8.10 -10.96
CA GLY A 124 -10.14 -9.02 -12.00
C GLY A 124 -9.11 -10.09 -12.35
N ARG A 125 -7.82 -9.82 -12.09
CA ARG A 125 -6.71 -10.67 -12.53
C ARG A 125 -6.71 -12.07 -11.93
N TRP A 126 -7.37 -12.25 -10.78
CA TRP A 126 -7.36 -13.49 -10.01
C TRP A 126 -8.75 -14.10 -9.79
N ASP A 127 -9.80 -13.54 -10.39
CA ASP A 127 -11.21 -13.86 -10.09
C ASP A 127 -11.55 -15.35 -10.21
N LYS A 128 -10.83 -16.13 -11.05
CA LYS A 128 -11.04 -17.57 -11.22
C LYS A 128 -10.32 -18.42 -10.16
N LYS A 129 -9.31 -17.87 -9.47
CA LYS A 129 -8.53 -18.55 -8.43
C LYS A 129 -9.12 -18.39 -7.03
N LEU A 130 -9.82 -17.27 -6.79
CA LEU A 130 -10.37 -16.92 -5.48
C LEU A 130 -11.40 -17.95 -5.00
N ILE A 131 -11.42 -18.18 -3.69
CA ILE A 131 -12.42 -19.01 -3.03
C ILE A 131 -13.80 -18.36 -3.23
N ARG A 132 -14.81 -19.19 -3.45
CA ARG A 132 -16.20 -18.75 -3.60
C ARG A 132 -17.09 -19.56 -2.67
N ASP A 133 -18.14 -18.92 -2.18
CA ASP A 133 -19.17 -19.60 -1.40
C ASP A 133 -20.14 -20.38 -2.29
N ASP A 134 -21.12 -21.05 -1.67
CA ASP A 134 -22.12 -21.87 -2.37
C ASP A 134 -22.98 -21.07 -3.37
N ALA A 135 -23.09 -19.75 -3.17
CA ALA A 135 -23.81 -18.85 -4.08
C ALA A 135 -22.92 -18.34 -5.24
N GLY A 136 -21.63 -18.70 -5.27
CA GLY A 136 -20.67 -18.27 -6.28
C GLY A 136 -20.05 -16.90 -6.00
N ARG A 137 -20.28 -16.30 -4.83
CA ARG A 137 -19.72 -15.00 -4.44
C ARG A 137 -18.27 -15.17 -4.00
N ILE A 138 -17.43 -14.14 -4.17
CA ILE A 138 -16.05 -14.18 -3.67
C ILE A 138 -16.08 -14.28 -2.15
N PHE A 139 -15.40 -15.25 -1.57
CA PHE A 139 -15.34 -15.44 -0.12
C PHE A 139 -14.03 -14.90 0.45
N LEU A 140 -14.13 -14.06 1.46
CA LEU A 140 -13.00 -13.57 2.25
C LEU A 140 -13.16 -14.00 3.72
N ASP A 141 -12.17 -14.70 4.25
CA ASP A 141 -12.14 -15.14 5.65
C ASP A 141 -11.65 -14.02 6.59
N VAL A 142 -12.41 -12.94 6.64
CA VAL A 142 -12.12 -11.71 7.39
C VAL A 142 -13.27 -11.36 8.33
N ASN A 143 -13.06 -10.43 9.26
CA ASN A 143 -14.16 -9.96 10.10
C ASN A 143 -15.15 -9.13 9.27
N PRO A 144 -16.45 -9.48 9.27
CA PRO A 144 -17.44 -8.79 8.44
C PRO A 144 -17.67 -7.32 8.83
N VAL A 145 -17.62 -7.00 10.13
CA VAL A 145 -17.90 -5.66 10.63
C VAL A 145 -16.74 -4.72 10.27
N CYS A 146 -15.50 -5.17 10.47
CA CYS A 146 -14.32 -4.42 10.05
C CYS A 146 -14.26 -4.26 8.53
N PHE A 147 -14.64 -5.29 7.76
CA PHE A 147 -14.65 -5.19 6.29
C PHE A 147 -15.67 -4.16 5.80
N GLN A 148 -16.86 -4.16 6.39
CA GLN A 148 -17.87 -3.17 6.07
C GLN A 148 -17.39 -1.75 6.40
N ALA A 149 -16.77 -1.53 7.57
CA ALA A 149 -16.24 -0.21 7.94
C ALA A 149 -15.18 0.30 6.95
N ILE A 150 -14.32 -0.59 6.45
CA ILE A 150 -13.36 -0.26 5.39
C ILE A 150 -14.10 0.14 4.12
N VAL A 151 -15.08 -0.66 3.66
CA VAL A 151 -15.86 -0.37 2.45
C VAL A 151 -16.64 0.95 2.57
N ASP A 152 -17.23 1.23 3.72
CA ASP A 152 -17.95 2.48 3.99
C ASP A 152 -17.00 3.67 3.88
N THR A 153 -15.80 3.56 4.47
CA THR A 153 -14.76 4.60 4.35
C THR A 153 -14.31 4.78 2.91
N LEU A 154 -14.10 3.69 2.16
CA LEU A 154 -13.71 3.77 0.74
C LEU A 154 -14.78 4.47 -0.10
N ASN A 155 -16.06 4.28 0.22
CA ASN A 155 -17.15 5.00 -0.43
C ASN A 155 -17.19 6.49 -0.04
N GLU A 156 -16.90 6.81 1.23
CA GLU A 156 -16.80 8.20 1.71
C GLU A 156 -15.64 8.94 1.04
N VAL A 157 -14.47 8.30 0.91
CA VAL A 157 -13.30 8.84 0.19
C VAL A 157 -13.67 9.28 -1.23
N LYS A 158 -14.47 8.49 -1.96
CA LYS A 158 -14.89 8.82 -3.33
C LYS A 158 -15.69 10.11 -3.46
N ILE A 159 -16.40 10.50 -2.40
CA ILE A 159 -17.26 11.68 -2.39
C ILE A 159 -16.67 12.82 -1.53
N SER A 160 -15.51 12.59 -0.93
CA SER A 160 -14.83 13.57 -0.08
C SER A 160 -14.13 14.64 -0.90
N THR A 161 -13.86 15.77 -0.26
CA THR A 161 -13.13 16.92 -0.83
C THR A 161 -12.05 17.37 0.13
N ASP A 162 -11.06 18.13 -0.33
CA ASP A 162 -9.98 18.65 0.53
C ASP A 162 -10.50 19.41 1.76
N ASP A 163 -11.62 20.13 1.63
CA ASP A 163 -12.25 20.88 2.72
C ASP A 163 -13.04 19.99 3.71
N CYS A 164 -13.29 18.73 3.35
CA CYS A 164 -14.08 17.78 4.14
C CYS A 164 -13.56 16.35 3.87
N PRO A 165 -12.42 15.97 4.49
CA PRO A 165 -11.83 14.65 4.29
C PRO A 165 -12.70 13.56 4.90
N ALA A 166 -12.59 12.35 4.33
CA ALA A 166 -13.27 11.18 4.86
C ALA A 166 -12.81 10.87 6.29
N ALA A 167 -13.73 10.44 7.14
CA ALA A 167 -13.37 9.93 8.45
C ALA A 167 -12.61 8.59 8.34
N ALA A 168 -11.66 8.36 9.25
CA ALA A 168 -11.02 7.05 9.38
C ALA A 168 -12.05 5.96 9.75
N PRO A 169 -11.82 4.70 9.32
CA PRO A 169 -12.75 3.61 9.64
C PRO A 169 -12.83 3.43 11.16
N SER A 170 -14.05 3.34 11.68
CA SER A 170 -14.33 3.19 13.10
C SER A 170 -15.23 2.00 13.38
N VAL A 171 -14.91 1.27 14.44
CA VAL A 171 -15.65 0.12 14.95
C VAL A 171 -15.73 0.19 16.47
N ASP A 172 -16.53 -0.68 17.09
CA ASP A 172 -16.54 -0.82 18.54
C ASP A 172 -15.11 -1.08 19.09
N PRO A 173 -14.76 -0.57 20.29
CA PRO A 173 -13.41 -0.73 20.84
C PRO A 173 -12.92 -2.19 20.93
N GLU A 174 -13.84 -3.15 21.06
CA GLU A 174 -13.54 -4.59 21.06
C GLU A 174 -13.02 -5.12 19.72
N LEU A 175 -13.25 -4.40 18.62
CA LEU A 175 -12.88 -4.75 17.25
C LEU A 175 -11.71 -3.90 16.70
N LYS A 176 -11.24 -2.89 17.44
CA LYS A 176 -10.24 -1.94 16.95
C LYS A 176 -8.95 -2.62 16.48
N ASP A 177 -8.44 -3.58 17.26
CA ASP A 177 -7.23 -4.34 16.92
C ASP A 177 -7.41 -5.17 15.64
N ILE A 178 -8.57 -5.84 15.52
CA ILE A 178 -8.94 -6.62 14.33
C ILE A 178 -9.07 -5.72 13.10
N LEU A 179 -9.65 -4.53 13.25
CA LEU A 179 -9.75 -3.56 12.17
C LEU A 179 -8.36 -3.14 11.67
N MET A 180 -7.42 -2.82 12.57
CA MET A 180 -6.07 -2.41 12.18
C MET A 180 -5.33 -3.54 11.45
N HIS A 181 -5.38 -4.78 11.97
CA HIS A 181 -4.81 -5.92 11.27
C HIS A 181 -5.43 -6.15 9.88
N GLN A 182 -6.73 -5.90 9.73
CA GLN A 182 -7.41 -6.05 8.46
C GLN A 182 -7.07 -4.92 7.47
N ILE A 183 -6.84 -3.70 7.95
CA ILE A 183 -6.31 -2.58 7.14
C ILE A 183 -4.89 -2.91 6.65
N ASP A 184 -4.04 -3.45 7.53
CA ASP A 184 -2.69 -3.90 7.20
C ASP A 184 -2.71 -5.04 6.17
N LEU A 185 -3.59 -6.04 6.37
CA LEU A 185 -3.79 -7.16 5.44
C LEU A 185 -4.05 -6.68 4.01
N PHE A 186 -4.87 -5.63 3.87
CA PHE A 186 -5.25 -5.06 2.60
C PHE A 186 -4.28 -4.00 2.06
N GLY A 187 -3.22 -3.67 2.80
CA GLY A 187 -2.23 -2.66 2.41
C GLY A 187 -2.83 -1.25 2.35
N LEU A 188 -3.77 -0.94 3.23
CA LEU A 188 -4.51 0.33 3.23
C LEU A 188 -3.98 1.34 4.26
N LYS A 189 -3.05 0.95 5.13
CA LYS A 189 -2.58 1.78 6.26
C LYS A 189 -2.10 3.15 5.79
N ASP A 190 -1.17 3.19 4.84
CA ASP A 190 -0.59 4.43 4.32
C ASP A 190 -1.59 5.36 3.62
N PHE A 191 -2.69 4.80 3.09
CA PHE A 191 -3.72 5.56 2.36
C PHE A 191 -4.81 6.11 3.28
N LEU A 192 -5.21 5.34 4.30
CA LEU A 192 -6.25 5.72 5.25
C LEU A 192 -5.69 6.54 6.42
N PHE A 193 -4.39 6.39 6.70
CA PHE A 193 -3.66 7.11 7.73
C PHE A 193 -2.39 7.71 7.11
N PRO A 194 -2.53 8.70 6.22
CA PRO A 194 -1.39 9.31 5.58
C PRO A 194 -0.50 9.96 6.64
N VAL A 195 0.81 9.72 6.52
CA VAL A 195 1.81 10.35 7.38
C VAL A 195 1.84 11.85 7.08
N GLU A 196 1.43 12.67 8.03
CA GLU A 196 1.58 14.12 7.92
C GLU A 196 3.04 14.52 8.12
N LEU A 197 3.55 15.40 7.25
CA LEU A 197 4.89 15.96 7.45
C LEU A 197 4.90 16.80 8.73
N PRO A 198 5.85 16.57 9.65
CA PRO A 198 5.98 17.39 10.84
C PRO A 198 6.33 18.84 10.45
N ASP A 199 5.94 19.83 11.27
CA ASP A 199 6.43 21.21 11.13
C ASP A 199 7.94 21.27 11.44
N SER A 200 8.72 20.93 10.43
CA SER A 200 10.16 20.74 10.50
C SER A 200 10.85 21.40 9.32
N SER A 201 11.93 22.14 9.61
CA SER A 201 12.84 22.63 8.58
C SER A 201 13.90 21.59 8.17
N ILE A 202 13.93 20.42 8.84
CA ILE A 202 14.92 19.36 8.64
C ILE A 202 14.26 18.16 7.93
N VAL A 203 13.19 17.62 8.51
CA VAL A 203 12.44 16.49 7.95
C VAL A 203 11.42 17.04 6.95
N LYS A 204 11.84 17.15 5.69
CA LYS A 204 11.01 17.63 4.58
C LYS A 204 10.57 16.53 3.61
N ASP A 205 11.22 15.37 3.72
CA ASP A 205 11.02 14.23 2.86
C ASP A 205 10.05 13.26 3.53
N LEU A 206 9.06 12.78 2.78
CA LEU A 206 7.99 11.94 3.30
C LEU A 206 8.52 10.56 3.73
N ASN A 207 9.53 10.01 3.07
CA ASN A 207 10.13 8.73 3.46
C ASN A 207 10.86 8.84 4.79
N HIS A 208 11.54 9.97 5.02
CA HIS A 208 12.14 10.24 6.33
C HIS A 208 11.08 10.41 7.43
N ALA A 209 9.97 11.10 7.14
CA ALA A 209 8.87 11.22 8.09
C ALA A 209 8.24 9.85 8.39
N LYS A 210 7.94 9.06 7.35
CA LYS A 210 7.41 7.69 7.48
C LYS A 210 8.31 6.80 8.33
N THR A 211 9.62 6.82 8.06
CA THR A 211 10.60 6.07 8.86
C THR A 211 10.55 6.45 10.35
N LEU A 212 10.37 7.74 10.67
CA LEU A 212 10.26 8.19 12.05
C LEU A 212 8.94 7.74 12.69
N HIS A 213 7.82 7.87 11.99
CA HIS A 213 6.51 7.40 12.46
C HIS A 213 6.51 5.88 12.69
N ASP A 214 7.03 5.08 11.75
CA ASP A 214 7.19 3.64 11.91
C ASP A 214 7.99 3.28 13.18
N TRP A 215 9.08 4.01 13.45
CA TRP A 215 9.88 3.82 14.66
C TRP A 215 9.18 4.25 15.95
N LEU A 216 8.23 5.18 15.90
CA LEU A 216 7.45 5.60 17.07
C LEU A 216 6.25 4.67 17.32
N ASP A 217 5.66 4.10 16.26
CA ASP A 217 4.54 3.16 16.29
C ASP A 217 4.94 1.83 16.94
N ASP A 218 6.16 1.37 16.62
CA ASP A 218 6.90 0.27 17.27
C ASP A 218 6.74 0.25 18.80
N ASP A 219 6.79 1.44 19.41
CA ASP A 219 6.83 1.65 20.85
C ASP A 219 5.49 2.23 21.38
N GLY A 220 4.43 2.21 20.54
CA GLY A 220 3.06 2.65 20.86
C GLY A 220 2.92 4.16 21.09
N SER A 221 3.87 4.94 20.57
CA SER A 221 4.02 6.37 20.80
C SER A 221 3.78 7.23 19.56
N ASP A 222 3.32 6.59 18.47
CA ASP A 222 2.97 7.29 17.25
C ASP A 222 1.75 8.21 17.45
N GLY A 223 1.81 9.39 16.85
CA GLY A 223 0.83 10.45 17.02
C GLY A 223 1.30 11.78 16.41
N ASP A 224 0.49 12.82 16.62
CA ASP A 224 0.73 14.12 15.98
C ASP A 224 2.03 14.77 16.50
N LEU A 225 2.99 14.97 15.59
CA LEU A 225 4.26 15.61 15.92
C LEU A 225 4.11 17.13 16.01
N VAL A 226 4.07 17.64 17.24
CA VAL A 226 4.01 19.08 17.52
C VAL A 226 5.39 19.67 17.78
N LEU A 227 5.77 20.72 17.04
CA LEU A 227 7.05 21.41 17.22
C LEU A 227 7.13 22.14 18.58
N LEU A 228 8.03 21.69 19.45
CA LEU A 228 8.27 22.33 20.75
C LEU A 228 9.39 23.39 20.71
N TYR A 229 10.52 23.05 20.09
CA TYR A 229 11.74 23.86 20.07
C TYR A 229 12.47 23.72 18.73
N ARG A 230 12.90 24.85 18.16
CA ARG A 230 13.71 24.90 16.94
C ARG A 230 14.86 25.89 17.12
N SER A 231 16.10 25.41 17.04
CA SER A 231 17.28 26.24 17.33
C SER A 231 17.44 27.48 16.42
N SER A 232 16.93 27.42 15.18
CA SER A 232 16.94 28.55 14.24
C SER A 232 15.91 29.63 14.55
N CYS A 233 14.85 29.31 15.30
CA CYS A 233 13.80 30.26 15.70
C CYS A 233 13.96 30.69 17.17
N ASP A 234 14.28 29.76 18.05
CA ASP A 234 14.29 29.93 19.51
C ASP A 234 15.67 30.24 20.09
N GLY A 235 16.71 30.18 19.25
CA GLY A 235 18.10 30.27 19.67
C GLY A 235 18.64 28.95 20.21
N ARG A 236 19.93 28.93 20.60
CA ARG A 236 20.70 27.71 20.92
C ARG A 236 21.00 27.53 22.42
N SER A 237 20.25 28.21 23.29
CA SER A 237 20.50 28.18 24.73
C SER A 237 19.84 26.97 25.39
N ASP A 238 20.55 26.28 26.28
CA ASP A 238 20.02 25.14 27.03
C ASP A 238 18.85 25.55 27.93
N SER A 239 18.87 26.79 28.45
CA SER A 239 17.74 27.37 29.19
C SER A 239 16.48 27.53 28.35
N THR A 240 16.60 27.85 27.06
CA THR A 240 15.45 27.95 26.16
C THR A 240 14.87 26.57 25.89
N PHE A 241 15.73 25.56 25.69
CA PHE A 241 15.29 24.18 25.55
C PHE A 241 14.46 23.74 26.77
N HIS A 242 14.98 23.91 27.98
CA HIS A 242 14.25 23.54 29.20
C HIS A 242 12.94 24.30 29.36
N ALA A 243 12.90 25.59 29.02
CA ALA A 243 11.67 26.38 29.10
C ALA A 243 10.56 25.87 28.16
N LYS A 244 10.93 25.23 27.04
CA LYS A 244 9.99 24.75 26.02
C LYS A 244 9.67 23.26 26.13
N CYS A 245 10.64 22.44 26.49
CA CYS A 245 10.58 20.99 26.37
C CYS A 245 10.41 20.24 27.70
N ASP A 246 10.68 20.87 28.85
CA ASP A 246 10.49 20.21 30.15
C ASP A 246 9.00 19.90 30.40
N ASN A 247 8.73 18.72 30.94
CA ASN A 247 7.37 18.23 31.27
C ASN A 247 6.36 18.21 30.10
N LYS A 248 6.85 18.01 28.87
CA LYS A 248 6.00 17.92 27.66
C LYS A 248 5.61 16.50 27.24
N GLY A 249 5.99 15.49 28.01
CA GLY A 249 5.79 14.09 27.68
C GLY A 249 6.90 13.56 26.77
N PRO A 250 6.60 12.51 25.99
CA PRO A 250 7.51 11.95 25.01
C PRO A 250 7.99 12.99 23.99
N THR A 251 9.23 12.89 23.55
CA THR A 251 9.82 13.85 22.59
C THR A 251 10.77 13.18 21.62
N LEU A 252 10.70 13.63 20.36
CA LEU A 252 11.65 13.30 19.30
C LEU A 252 12.60 14.48 19.09
N THR A 253 13.90 14.23 19.25
CA THR A 253 14.96 15.21 18.95
C THR A 253 15.57 14.91 17.59
N VAL A 254 15.60 15.90 16.69
CA VAL A 254 16.21 15.79 15.36
C VAL A 254 17.28 16.88 15.19
N VAL A 255 18.47 16.48 14.74
CA VAL A 255 19.59 17.36 14.42
C VAL A 255 20.05 17.12 13.00
N GLU A 256 20.16 18.19 12.23
CA GLU A 256 20.85 18.20 10.93
C GLU A 256 22.32 18.56 11.13
N THR A 257 23.22 17.70 10.63
CA THR A 257 24.66 17.95 10.63
C THR A 257 25.06 18.79 9.41
N SER A 258 26.25 19.40 9.45
CA SER A 258 26.75 20.25 8.35
C SER A 258 26.97 19.52 7.03
N ASP A 259 27.12 18.19 7.07
CA ASP A 259 27.24 17.31 5.91
C ASP A 259 25.88 16.71 5.49
N GLY A 260 24.77 17.19 6.06
CA GLY A 260 23.41 16.89 5.63
C GLY A 260 22.78 15.65 6.25
N HIS A 261 23.44 14.95 7.17
CA HIS A 261 22.86 13.79 7.87
C HIS A 261 21.91 14.24 8.98
N PHE A 262 20.90 13.41 9.25
CA PHE A 262 19.97 13.61 10.35
C PHE A 262 20.27 12.62 11.46
N LEU A 263 20.55 13.14 12.65
CA LEU A 263 20.85 12.36 13.83
C LEU A 263 19.89 12.77 14.95
N GLY A 264 19.57 11.84 15.83
CA GLY A 264 18.62 12.17 16.88
C GLY A 264 18.38 11.08 17.88
N GLY A 265 17.38 11.34 18.72
CA GLY A 265 16.92 10.40 19.71
C GLY A 265 15.49 10.66 20.12
N TYR A 266 14.80 9.58 20.46
CA TYR A 266 13.47 9.60 21.03
C TYR A 266 13.54 9.26 22.52
N SER A 267 12.74 9.95 23.33
CA SER A 267 12.49 9.59 24.72
C SER A 267 10.99 9.56 25.00
N ASP A 268 10.54 8.49 25.64
CA ASP A 268 9.22 8.28 26.24
C ASP A 268 9.01 9.02 27.58
N LEU A 269 10.05 9.70 28.08
CA LEU A 269 10.04 10.36 29.38
C LEU A 269 10.01 11.88 29.26
N ASN A 270 9.61 12.53 30.36
CA ASN A 270 9.71 13.98 30.49
C ASN A 270 11.17 14.42 30.65
N TRP A 271 11.56 15.45 29.90
CA TRP A 271 12.73 16.25 30.24
C TRP A 271 12.51 17.03 31.53
N ALA A 272 13.60 17.24 32.26
CA ALA A 272 13.63 17.99 33.51
C ALA A 272 14.98 18.70 33.69
N CYS A 273 15.03 19.56 34.70
CA CYS A 273 16.18 20.39 35.04
C CYS A 273 16.78 20.01 36.41
N ASN A 274 16.79 18.71 36.74
CA ASN A 274 17.10 18.19 38.09
C ASN A 274 18.51 17.57 38.23
N CYS A 275 19.31 17.56 37.16
CA CYS A 275 20.65 16.98 37.11
C CYS A 275 20.71 15.47 37.42
N THR A 276 19.68 14.71 37.04
CA THR A 276 19.66 13.24 37.22
C THR A 276 19.55 12.48 35.91
N TYR A 277 19.95 11.22 35.93
CA TYR A 277 19.60 10.26 34.88
C TYR A 277 18.20 9.70 35.11
N GLN A 278 17.56 9.24 34.04
CA GLN A 278 16.28 8.54 34.11
C GLN A 278 16.33 7.20 33.37
N THR A 279 15.57 6.24 33.90
CA THR A 279 15.39 4.91 33.31
C THR A 279 14.28 4.92 32.28
N SER A 280 14.59 4.54 31.05
CA SER A 280 13.61 4.35 29.97
C SER A 280 13.66 2.91 29.46
N LYS A 281 12.57 2.44 28.85
CA LYS A 281 12.53 1.16 28.12
C LYS A 281 12.39 1.36 26.61
N GLU A 282 11.85 2.49 26.20
CA GLU A 282 11.51 2.79 24.81
C GLU A 282 12.42 3.85 24.17
N ALA A 283 13.37 4.45 24.91
CA ALA A 283 14.27 5.44 24.35
C ALA A 283 15.18 4.81 23.29
N PHE A 284 15.42 5.53 22.20
CA PHE A 284 16.32 5.08 21.14
C PHE A 284 17.06 6.25 20.51
N LEU A 285 18.20 5.93 19.89
CA LEU A 285 18.92 6.86 19.01
C LEU A 285 18.68 6.47 17.56
N PHE A 286 18.81 7.44 16.66
CA PHE A 286 18.71 7.16 15.24
C PHE A 286 19.65 7.99 14.38
N ALA A 287 19.89 7.49 13.18
CA ALA A 287 20.58 8.18 12.11
C ALA A 287 19.88 7.92 10.77
N ILE A 288 19.59 8.99 10.04
CA ILE A 288 19.01 9.00 8.70
C ILE A 288 19.95 9.80 7.81
N SER A 289 20.23 9.30 6.62
CA SER A 289 21.08 9.98 5.64
C SER A 289 20.25 10.48 4.48
N PRO A 290 20.56 11.65 3.91
CA PRO A 290 19.90 12.13 2.69
C PRO A 290 20.29 11.33 1.44
N THR A 291 21.28 10.43 1.54
CA THR A 291 21.69 9.57 0.43
C THR A 291 21.04 8.19 0.53
N ALA A 292 20.33 7.79 -0.53
CA ALA A 292 19.64 6.50 -0.64
C ALA A 292 20.55 5.26 -0.46
N ALA A 293 21.88 5.44 -0.52
CA ALA A 293 22.86 4.39 -0.29
C ALA A 293 23.07 4.02 1.19
N PHE A 294 22.48 4.77 2.13
CA PHE A 294 22.63 4.53 3.56
C PHE A 294 21.28 4.16 4.18
N ILE A 295 21.24 3.00 4.84
CA ILE A 295 20.03 2.47 5.45
C ILE A 295 19.76 3.25 6.76
N PRO A 296 18.57 3.86 6.94
CA PRO A 296 18.16 4.44 8.20
C PRO A 296 18.36 3.47 9.36
N SER A 297 18.97 3.95 10.44
CA SER A 297 19.41 3.10 11.55
C SER A 297 18.74 3.52 12.85
N LYS A 298 17.96 2.61 13.46
CA LYS A 298 17.41 2.72 14.83
C LYS A 298 18.32 1.95 15.79
N ILE A 299 18.70 2.58 16.90
CA ILE A 299 19.56 2.00 17.94
C ILE A 299 18.76 1.98 19.26
N LYS A 300 18.19 0.81 19.58
CA LYS A 300 17.46 0.58 20.84
C LYS A 300 18.41 0.41 22.04
N LEU A 301 17.85 0.48 23.25
CA LEU A 301 18.56 0.20 24.50
C LEU A 301 19.12 -1.24 24.53
N LEU A 302 20.25 -1.42 25.23
CA LEU A 302 21.00 -2.69 25.30
C LEU A 302 20.80 -3.43 26.63
N GLY A 303 19.85 -3.03 27.48
CA GLY A 303 19.45 -3.72 28.72
C GLY A 303 20.40 -3.54 29.92
N SER A 304 21.70 -3.35 29.70
CA SER A 304 22.71 -3.30 30.78
C SER A 304 22.83 -1.95 31.49
N ASN A 305 22.34 -0.87 30.88
CA ASN A 305 22.48 0.51 31.38
C ASN A 305 21.21 1.36 31.20
N ASP A 306 20.04 0.73 31.09
CA ASP A 306 18.77 1.42 30.80
C ASP A 306 18.44 2.48 31.87
N ASN A 307 18.97 2.33 33.09
CA ASN A 307 18.88 3.31 34.18
C ASN A 307 19.57 4.66 33.88
N TYR A 308 20.30 4.74 32.78
CA TYR A 308 21.00 5.93 32.32
C TYR A 308 20.62 6.28 30.87
N ALA A 309 19.39 5.96 30.46
CA ALA A 309 18.91 6.15 29.10
C ALA A 309 18.90 7.63 28.69
N ILE A 310 18.43 8.52 29.56
CA ILE A 310 18.48 9.99 29.36
C ILE A 310 19.07 10.72 30.56
N CYS A 311 19.62 11.91 30.34
CA CYS A 311 20.15 12.79 31.38
C CYS A 311 19.47 14.17 31.37
N CYS A 312 18.88 14.56 32.50
CA CYS A 312 18.11 15.79 32.68
C CYS A 312 18.93 16.87 33.39
N HIS A 313 20.06 17.25 32.78
CA HIS A 313 20.99 18.20 33.36
C HIS A 313 20.66 19.63 32.97
N LYS A 314 20.56 20.53 33.96
CA LYS A 314 20.16 21.95 33.80
C LYS A 314 20.98 22.80 32.81
N SER A 315 22.15 22.31 32.40
CA SER A 315 23.08 23.00 31.51
C SER A 315 23.32 22.22 30.22
N TYR A 316 22.53 21.19 29.95
CA TYR A 316 22.56 20.41 28.71
C TYR A 316 21.17 20.48 28.09
N GLY A 317 21.10 20.43 26.76
CA GLY A 317 19.88 20.11 26.05
C GLY A 317 19.59 18.60 26.07
N PRO A 318 18.93 18.06 25.04
CA PRO A 318 18.61 16.64 24.97
C PRO A 318 19.89 15.79 25.05
N THR A 319 19.89 14.85 25.99
CA THR A 319 21.06 14.03 26.33
C THR A 319 20.66 12.58 26.54
N PHE A 320 21.32 11.67 25.82
CA PHE A 320 21.06 10.23 25.82
C PHE A 320 22.32 9.43 26.22
N GLY A 321 22.14 8.45 27.10
CA GLY A 321 23.17 7.51 27.56
C GLY A 321 24.08 8.04 28.68
N SER A 322 24.59 7.12 29.52
CA SER A 322 25.51 7.41 30.64
C SER A 322 26.83 8.08 30.23
N GLY A 323 27.29 7.86 28.99
CA GLY A 323 28.49 8.46 28.43
C GLY A 323 28.26 9.76 27.64
N ASN A 324 27.05 10.34 27.68
CA ASN A 324 26.59 11.36 26.73
C ASN A 324 26.71 10.88 25.28
N VAL A 325 26.27 9.64 25.01
CA VAL A 325 26.39 9.01 23.68
C VAL A 325 25.91 9.96 22.60
N PHE A 326 24.80 10.65 22.85
CA PHE A 326 24.35 11.82 22.10
C PHE A 326 24.00 12.94 23.08
N ARG A 327 24.51 14.15 22.85
CA ARG A 327 24.17 15.34 23.64
C ARG A 327 24.18 16.59 22.80
N VAL A 328 23.18 17.44 22.98
CA VAL A 328 23.22 18.83 22.52
C VAL A 328 23.51 19.76 23.69
N GLN A 329 24.49 20.64 23.56
CA GLN A 329 24.84 21.62 24.60
C GLN A 329 25.34 22.91 23.96
N ALA A 330 24.76 24.06 24.36
CA ALA A 330 25.17 25.38 23.89
C ALA A 330 25.30 25.49 22.34
N GLY A 331 24.44 24.79 21.60
CA GLY A 331 24.46 24.75 20.14
C GLY A 331 25.47 23.79 19.49
N TYR A 332 26.20 23.01 20.28
CA TYR A 332 27.09 21.95 19.80
C TYR A 332 26.45 20.58 19.99
N VAL A 333 26.72 19.67 19.06
CA VAL A 333 26.32 18.26 19.15
C VAL A 333 27.54 17.42 19.46
N TYR A 334 27.44 16.63 20.52
CA TYR A 334 28.45 15.70 20.98
C TYR A 334 27.95 14.28 20.74
N LEU A 335 28.74 13.49 20.01
CA LEU A 335 28.44 12.10 19.69
C LEU A 335 29.63 11.23 20.11
N TYR A 336 29.43 10.33 21.08
CA TYR A 336 30.48 9.44 21.58
C TYR A 336 30.14 7.98 21.23
N ILE A 337 30.67 7.51 20.10
CA ILE A 337 30.53 6.11 19.66
C ILE A 337 31.78 5.34 20.08
N VAL A 338 31.64 4.34 20.95
CA VAL A 338 32.73 3.42 21.29
C VAL A 338 32.95 2.47 20.12
N LYS A 339 34.02 2.68 19.34
CA LYS A 339 34.42 1.76 18.26
C LYS A 339 34.72 0.37 18.84
N LYS A 340 33.86 -0.62 18.55
CA LYS A 340 34.31 -2.01 18.43
C LYS A 340 33.97 -2.52 17.02
N GLN A 341 35.03 -3.00 16.38
CA GLN A 341 35.16 -3.57 15.04
C GLN A 341 35.25 -2.61 13.85
N LYS A 342 36.35 -2.84 13.14
CA LYS A 342 36.87 -2.14 11.98
C LYS A 342 36.26 -2.84 10.76
N VAL A 343 35.19 -2.30 10.20
CA VAL A 343 34.84 -2.59 8.81
C VAL A 343 35.59 -1.54 7.98
N VAL A 344 36.64 -2.00 7.28
CA VAL A 344 37.28 -1.20 6.24
C VAL A 344 36.31 -1.23 5.07
N VAL A 345 35.55 -0.15 4.88
CA VAL A 345 34.95 0.16 3.60
C VAL A 345 35.70 1.39 3.10
N ASP A 346 36.53 1.20 2.07
CA ASP A 346 37.12 2.30 1.32
C ASP A 346 36.00 3.02 0.58
N ALA A 347 35.29 3.91 1.26
CA ALA A 347 34.37 4.85 0.63
C ALA A 347 35.16 6.11 0.27
N LYS A 348 35.56 6.20 -1.01
CA LYS A 348 35.84 7.50 -1.64
C LYS A 348 34.65 8.43 -1.37
N PRO A 349 34.88 9.73 -1.14
CA PRO A 349 33.78 10.68 -0.95
C PRO A 349 32.96 10.72 -2.24
N ALA A 350 31.74 10.18 -2.16
CA ALA A 350 30.75 10.29 -3.21
C ALA A 350 30.24 11.73 -3.26
N THR A 351 30.19 12.24 -4.47
CA THR A 351 29.86 13.60 -4.89
C THR A 351 28.53 14.10 -4.36
N THR A 352 28.52 15.37 -3.96
CA THR A 352 27.34 16.25 -3.77
C THR A 352 26.29 16.03 -4.86
N LYS A 353 24.99 16.18 -4.53
CA LYS A 353 23.86 16.24 -5.49
C LYS A 353 24.31 16.86 -6.82
N ASN A 354 24.26 16.09 -7.92
CA ASN A 354 24.66 16.53 -9.26
C ASN A 354 23.57 17.42 -9.88
N ASP A 355 23.20 18.50 -9.19
CA ASP A 355 22.28 19.49 -9.74
C ASP A 355 22.95 20.16 -10.95
N VAL A 356 22.20 20.30 -12.04
CA VAL A 356 22.71 20.98 -13.25
C VAL A 356 22.87 22.46 -12.92
N GLN A 357 24.10 22.99 -13.09
CA GLN A 357 24.49 24.37 -12.77
C GLN A 357 25.07 25.13 -13.98
N ASN A 358 25.13 24.48 -15.14
CA ASN A 358 25.91 24.95 -16.29
C ASN A 358 25.18 25.99 -17.16
N PHE A 359 23.89 26.25 -16.90
CA PHE A 359 23.06 27.16 -17.68
C PHE A 359 22.62 28.38 -16.85
N SER A 360 21.73 29.20 -17.42
CA SER A 360 21.05 30.25 -16.66
C SER A 360 20.27 29.64 -15.48
N SER A 361 20.06 30.43 -14.43
CA SER A 361 19.33 29.97 -13.23
C SER A 361 17.93 29.41 -13.56
N ALA A 362 17.23 30.01 -14.53
CA ALA A 362 15.92 29.55 -14.98
C ALA A 362 15.99 28.16 -15.65
N ILE A 363 16.99 27.95 -16.54
CA ILE A 363 17.17 26.67 -17.24
C ILE A 363 17.59 25.58 -16.25
N ASN A 364 18.56 25.86 -15.38
CA ASN A 364 18.99 24.95 -14.33
C ASN A 364 17.81 24.53 -13.44
N SER A 365 16.99 25.50 -13.00
CA SER A 365 15.82 25.23 -12.19
C SER A 365 14.80 24.32 -12.89
N ALA A 366 14.54 24.55 -14.18
CA ALA A 366 13.59 23.73 -14.95
C ALA A 366 14.10 22.30 -15.16
N ILE A 367 15.39 22.13 -15.49
CA ILE A 367 16.03 20.82 -15.68
C ILE A 367 16.01 20.03 -14.37
N ASN A 368 16.41 20.66 -13.26
CA ASN A 368 16.45 19.99 -11.96
C ASN A 368 15.04 19.66 -11.45
N LEU A 369 14.03 20.51 -11.74
CA LEU A 369 12.63 20.19 -11.44
C LEU A 369 12.14 18.97 -12.22
N LYS A 370 12.48 18.86 -13.52
CA LYS A 370 12.11 17.67 -14.31
C LYS A 370 12.80 16.41 -13.79
N TRP A 371 14.08 16.49 -13.41
CA TRP A 371 14.77 15.36 -12.77
C TRP A 371 14.11 14.92 -11.45
N ALA A 372 13.68 15.87 -10.62
CA ALA A 372 12.96 15.56 -9.39
C ALA A 372 11.64 14.85 -9.67
N ALA A 373 10.85 15.35 -10.63
CA ALA A 373 9.59 14.71 -11.02
C ALA A 373 9.80 13.30 -11.61
N LEU A 374 10.85 13.10 -12.43
CA LEU A 374 11.17 11.77 -12.96
C LEU A 374 11.59 10.80 -11.86
N ALA A 375 12.31 11.27 -10.84
CA ALA A 375 12.69 10.43 -9.70
C ALA A 375 11.49 10.01 -8.85
N GLU A 376 10.49 10.89 -8.69
CA GLU A 376 9.23 10.59 -8.01
C GLU A 376 8.43 9.51 -8.76
N VAL A 377 8.22 9.70 -10.07
CA VAL A 377 7.57 8.70 -10.93
C VAL A 377 8.32 7.36 -10.92
N GLU A 378 9.65 7.40 -10.93
CA GLU A 378 10.46 6.18 -10.81
C GLU A 378 10.22 5.44 -9.49
N SER A 379 10.10 6.17 -8.37
CA SER A 379 9.78 5.59 -7.06
C SER A 379 8.40 4.91 -7.08
N GLU A 380 7.38 5.58 -7.61
CA GLU A 380 6.03 5.01 -7.75
C GLU A 380 6.03 3.74 -8.61
N ILE A 381 6.77 3.72 -9.72
CA ILE A 381 6.91 2.54 -10.57
C ILE A 381 7.56 1.39 -9.80
N ILE A 382 8.61 1.66 -9.03
CA ILE A 382 9.28 0.64 -8.20
C ILE A 382 8.33 0.05 -7.17
N GLU A 383 7.51 0.89 -6.52
CA GLU A 383 6.49 0.44 -5.57
C GLU A 383 5.44 -0.44 -6.24
N LEU A 384 4.92 -0.03 -7.40
CA LEU A 384 3.95 -0.81 -8.17
C LEU A 384 4.51 -2.14 -8.66
N GLN A 385 5.79 -2.18 -9.07
CA GLN A 385 6.49 -3.40 -9.45
C GLN A 385 6.67 -4.34 -8.25
N THR A 386 7.13 -3.80 -7.11
CA THR A 386 7.33 -4.56 -5.87
C THR A 386 6.00 -5.14 -5.37
N SER A 387 4.93 -4.36 -5.42
CA SER A 387 3.58 -4.81 -5.06
C SER A 387 3.08 -5.93 -5.98
N PHE A 388 3.33 -5.81 -7.29
CA PHE A 388 2.97 -6.86 -8.26
C PHE A 388 3.76 -8.16 -8.05
N ASP A 389 5.03 -8.07 -7.63
CA ASP A 389 5.85 -9.24 -7.32
C ASP A 389 5.37 -9.98 -6.05
N ASP A 390 4.87 -9.26 -5.03
CA ASP A 390 4.25 -9.84 -3.82
C ASP A 390 2.84 -10.41 -4.08
N GLU A 391 2.18 -9.97 -5.17
CA GLU A 391 0.77 -10.21 -5.46
C GLU A 391 0.42 -11.71 -5.49
N GLU A 392 1.18 -12.53 -6.21
CA GLU A 392 0.89 -13.97 -6.31
C GLU A 392 0.98 -14.65 -4.93
N GLY A 393 2.01 -14.32 -4.15
CA GLY A 393 2.20 -14.85 -2.80
C GLY A 393 0.99 -14.54 -1.91
N PHE A 394 0.55 -13.29 -1.91
CA PHE A 394 -0.63 -12.84 -1.19
C PHE A 394 -1.91 -13.52 -1.67
N ILE A 395 -2.17 -13.55 -2.98
CA ILE A 395 -3.39 -14.13 -3.56
C ILE A 395 -3.50 -15.64 -3.29
N THR A 396 -2.38 -16.34 -3.17
CA THR A 396 -2.40 -17.78 -2.87
C THR A 396 -3.06 -18.12 -1.54
N PHE A 397 -3.19 -17.16 -0.61
CA PHE A 397 -3.92 -17.32 0.65
C PHE A 397 -5.45 -17.20 0.51
N PHE A 398 -5.94 -16.58 -0.56
CA PHE A 398 -7.36 -16.47 -0.86
C PHE A 398 -7.78 -17.41 -2.00
N SER A 399 -6.86 -18.28 -2.44
CA SER A 399 -7.06 -19.18 -3.56
C SER A 399 -7.51 -20.56 -3.10
N ARG A 400 -8.25 -21.27 -3.95
CA ARG A 400 -8.68 -22.65 -3.68
C ARG A 400 -7.47 -23.59 -3.57
N LYS A 401 -7.14 -24.00 -2.33
CA LYS A 401 -6.25 -25.12 -1.97
C LYS A 401 -7.00 -26.07 -1.03
N ASN A 402 -6.58 -27.33 -0.94
CA ASN A 402 -7.24 -28.38 -0.15
C ASN A 402 -7.48 -28.00 1.33
N ASP A 403 -6.69 -27.09 1.89
CA ASP A 403 -6.80 -26.60 3.27
C ASP A 403 -7.56 -25.27 3.40
N GLN A 404 -7.79 -24.53 2.32
CA GLN A 404 -8.48 -23.22 2.31
C GLN A 404 -9.92 -23.30 1.81
N GLU A 405 -10.55 -24.43 2.01
CA GLU A 405 -11.95 -24.64 1.65
C GLU A 405 -12.89 -23.74 2.46
N TYR A 406 -13.91 -23.19 1.78
CA TYR A 406 -14.99 -22.43 2.39
C TYR A 406 -15.84 -23.32 3.30
N VAL A 407 -16.09 -22.89 4.53
CA VAL A 407 -16.87 -23.63 5.53
C VAL A 407 -18.00 -22.74 6.07
N PRO A 408 -19.27 -23.00 5.71
CA PRO A 408 -20.41 -22.32 6.30
C PRO A 408 -20.69 -22.86 7.70
N LEU A 409 -21.00 -21.95 8.62
CA LEU A 409 -21.30 -22.21 10.02
C LEU A 409 -22.68 -21.65 10.37
N ASN A 410 -23.47 -22.44 11.10
CA ASN A 410 -24.70 -21.98 11.74
C ASN A 410 -24.49 -21.97 13.24
N VAL A 411 -24.33 -20.77 13.82
CA VAL A 411 -24.12 -20.59 15.25
C VAL A 411 -25.41 -20.09 15.88
N CYS A 412 -26.20 -21.01 16.46
CA CYS A 412 -27.52 -20.73 17.03
C CYS A 412 -28.42 -19.82 16.15
N GLY A 413 -28.50 -20.12 14.84
CA GLY A 413 -29.28 -19.34 13.87
C GLY A 413 -28.54 -18.16 13.25
N THR A 414 -27.33 -17.85 13.71
CA THR A 414 -26.47 -16.82 13.11
C THR A 414 -25.60 -17.45 12.04
N SER A 415 -25.72 -16.96 10.80
CA SER A 415 -24.86 -17.38 9.68
C SER A 415 -23.46 -16.79 9.86
N MET A 416 -22.45 -17.64 9.83
CA MET A 416 -21.04 -17.28 9.81
C MET A 416 -20.34 -18.14 8.76
N ALA A 417 -19.17 -17.73 8.29
CA ALA A 417 -18.36 -18.56 7.42
C ALA A 417 -16.87 -18.31 7.65
N THR A 418 -16.06 -19.35 7.49
CA THR A 418 -14.61 -19.28 7.64
C THR A 418 -13.94 -20.31 6.74
N THR A 419 -12.61 -20.40 6.75
CA THR A 419 -11.92 -21.48 6.07
C THR A 419 -11.70 -22.68 6.97
N ARG A 420 -11.56 -23.86 6.34
CA ARG A 420 -11.09 -25.07 7.02
C ARG A 420 -9.77 -24.82 7.76
N HIS A 421 -8.85 -24.11 7.14
CA HIS A 421 -7.56 -23.73 7.72
C HIS A 421 -7.74 -23.01 9.07
N THR A 422 -8.58 -21.98 9.12
CA THR A 422 -8.85 -21.20 10.35
C THR A 422 -9.41 -22.08 11.47
N LEU A 423 -10.29 -23.02 11.16
CA LEU A 423 -10.85 -23.96 12.15
C LEU A 423 -9.85 -25.03 12.61
N GLN A 424 -8.82 -25.31 11.80
CA GLN A 424 -7.81 -26.34 12.04
C GLN A 424 -6.49 -25.77 12.57
N LEU A 425 -6.44 -24.49 12.95
CA LEU A 425 -5.24 -23.85 13.50
C LEU A 425 -4.70 -24.60 14.74
N TYR A 426 -5.62 -25.12 15.56
CA TYR A 426 -5.34 -26.03 16.66
C TYR A 426 -5.91 -27.42 16.33
N LEU A 427 -5.09 -28.30 15.77
CA LEU A 427 -5.50 -29.63 15.29
C LEU A 427 -6.07 -30.55 16.39
N ASP A 428 -5.70 -30.31 17.64
CA ASP A 428 -6.17 -31.04 18.83
C ASP A 428 -7.50 -30.52 19.39
N SER A 429 -8.05 -29.45 18.80
CA SER A 429 -9.32 -28.88 19.21
C SER A 429 -10.51 -29.77 18.85
N THR A 430 -11.57 -29.72 19.67
CA THR A 430 -12.82 -30.44 19.36
C THR A 430 -13.51 -29.84 18.13
N LEU A 431 -13.25 -28.55 17.85
CA LEU A 431 -13.71 -27.88 16.63
C LEU A 431 -13.07 -28.49 15.38
N ALA A 432 -11.75 -28.69 15.37
CA ALA A 432 -11.03 -29.31 14.26
C ALA A 432 -11.51 -30.76 14.03
N ALA A 433 -11.73 -31.53 15.11
CA ALA A 433 -12.29 -32.87 15.03
C ALA A 433 -13.70 -32.89 14.42
N LYS A 434 -14.57 -31.96 14.85
CA LYS A 434 -15.95 -31.83 14.35
C LYS A 434 -15.99 -31.52 12.86
N VAL A 435 -15.10 -30.65 12.37
CA VAL A 435 -14.95 -30.35 10.94
C VAL A 435 -14.54 -31.61 10.18
N LEU A 436 -13.54 -32.34 10.69
CA LEU A 436 -13.02 -33.54 10.03
C LEU A 436 -14.06 -34.65 9.93
N ASP A 437 -14.85 -34.88 10.98
CA ASP A 437 -15.90 -35.90 10.98
C ASP A 437 -17.05 -35.54 10.03
N LYS A 438 -17.47 -34.26 10.00
CA LYS A 438 -18.53 -33.81 9.10
C LYS A 438 -18.14 -33.96 7.62
N MET A 439 -16.87 -33.72 7.29
CA MET A 439 -16.36 -33.89 5.93
C MET A 439 -16.27 -35.36 5.49
N LYS A 440 -15.99 -36.29 6.42
CA LYS A 440 -16.05 -37.73 6.12
C LYS A 440 -17.47 -38.18 5.79
N ASP A 441 -18.46 -37.69 6.54
CA ASP A 441 -19.88 -38.00 6.29
C ASP A 441 -20.34 -37.50 4.91
N ASP A 442 -19.91 -36.30 4.50
CA ASP A 442 -20.32 -35.68 3.22
C ASP A 442 -19.73 -36.42 2.00
N SER A 443 -18.48 -36.90 2.11
CA SER A 443 -17.83 -37.71 1.07
C SER A 443 -18.48 -39.09 0.84
N SER A 444 -19.35 -39.53 1.76
CA SER A 444 -19.96 -40.86 1.71
C SER A 444 -21.35 -40.91 1.05
N ASN A 445 -21.98 -39.76 0.75
CA ASN A 445 -23.41 -39.74 0.43
C ASN A 445 -23.82 -39.03 -0.88
N ARG A 446 -22.89 -38.48 -1.67
CA ARG A 446 -23.19 -37.98 -3.02
C ARG A 446 -22.08 -38.38 -4.00
N VAL A 447 -22.43 -39.16 -5.02
CA VAL A 447 -21.55 -39.37 -6.17
C VAL A 447 -21.44 -38.03 -6.90
N PRO A 448 -20.22 -37.51 -7.16
CA PRO A 448 -20.03 -36.28 -7.93
C PRO A 448 -20.79 -36.33 -9.25
N VAL A 449 -21.33 -35.20 -9.72
CA VAL A 449 -22.08 -35.15 -10.98
C VAL A 449 -21.21 -35.59 -12.16
N GLU A 450 -19.89 -35.37 -12.10
CA GLU A 450 -18.94 -35.85 -13.10
C GLU A 450 -18.83 -37.39 -13.18
N ASP A 451 -19.34 -38.10 -12.17
CA ASP A 451 -19.34 -39.56 -12.05
C ASP A 451 -20.77 -40.14 -12.13
N TRP A 452 -21.79 -39.30 -12.39
CA TRP A 452 -23.16 -39.76 -12.64
C TRP A 452 -23.24 -40.59 -13.92
N ASN A 453 -23.89 -41.74 -13.81
CA ASN A 453 -24.28 -42.54 -14.96
C ASN A 453 -25.60 -42.00 -15.56
N THR A 454 -26.05 -42.59 -16.67
CA THR A 454 -27.29 -42.21 -17.35
C THR A 454 -28.51 -42.30 -16.44
N ASP A 455 -28.61 -43.32 -15.59
CA ASP A 455 -29.73 -43.50 -14.66
C ASP A 455 -29.80 -42.38 -13.63
N ASP A 456 -28.65 -41.92 -13.12
CA ASP A 456 -28.55 -40.81 -12.18
C ASP A 456 -29.00 -39.48 -12.84
N VAL A 457 -28.59 -39.25 -14.10
CA VAL A 457 -29.01 -38.09 -14.90
C VAL A 457 -30.53 -38.12 -15.15
N VAL A 458 -31.07 -39.27 -15.51
CA VAL A 458 -32.52 -39.47 -15.72
C VAL A 458 -33.30 -39.28 -14.42
N ALA A 459 -32.81 -39.81 -13.30
CA ALA A 459 -33.43 -39.61 -11.99
C ALA A 459 -33.49 -38.12 -11.62
N TRP A 460 -32.42 -37.37 -11.88
CA TRP A 460 -32.40 -35.92 -11.69
C TRP A 460 -33.35 -35.19 -12.63
N LEU A 461 -33.36 -35.50 -13.93
CA LEU A 461 -34.27 -34.86 -14.91
C LEU A 461 -35.74 -35.04 -14.53
N ASN A 462 -36.11 -36.19 -13.96
CA ASN A 462 -37.46 -36.46 -13.46
C ASN A 462 -37.86 -35.62 -12.24
N THR A 463 -36.90 -34.98 -11.56
CA THR A 463 -37.20 -34.02 -10.47
C THR A 463 -37.55 -32.62 -10.97
N ILE A 464 -37.32 -32.33 -12.25
CA ILE A 464 -37.56 -31.01 -12.85
C ILE A 464 -39.04 -30.88 -13.25
N ASP A 465 -39.79 -30.10 -12.49
CA ASP A 465 -41.20 -29.84 -12.75
C ASP A 465 -41.44 -29.25 -14.16
N GLY A 466 -42.34 -29.89 -14.92
CA GLY A 466 -42.76 -29.43 -16.24
C GLY A 466 -41.88 -29.90 -17.41
N LEU A 467 -40.93 -30.80 -17.18
CA LEU A 467 -40.18 -31.47 -18.25
C LEU A 467 -41.04 -32.58 -18.89
N SER A 468 -41.10 -32.63 -20.22
CA SER A 468 -41.83 -33.68 -20.93
C SER A 468 -41.10 -35.02 -20.80
N SER A 469 -41.85 -36.11 -20.58
CA SER A 469 -41.29 -37.47 -20.54
C SER A 469 -40.58 -37.86 -21.83
N SER A 470 -40.95 -37.24 -22.97
CA SER A 470 -40.26 -37.42 -24.24
C SER A 470 -38.82 -36.87 -24.23
N VAL A 471 -38.58 -35.76 -23.51
CA VAL A 471 -37.24 -35.17 -23.39
C VAL A 471 -36.36 -36.04 -22.51
N VAL A 472 -36.88 -36.50 -21.36
CA VAL A 472 -36.16 -37.40 -20.46
C VAL A 472 -35.74 -38.69 -21.20
N LYS A 473 -36.63 -39.23 -22.03
CA LYS A 473 -36.37 -40.42 -22.84
C LYS A 473 -35.27 -40.21 -23.89
N ASN A 474 -35.16 -39.01 -24.47
CA ASN A 474 -34.08 -38.69 -25.39
C ASN A 474 -32.71 -38.66 -24.68
N PHE A 475 -32.66 -38.14 -23.45
CA PHE A 475 -31.43 -38.18 -22.64
C PHE A 475 -31.04 -39.60 -22.21
N GLU A 476 -32.03 -40.45 -21.94
CA GLU A 476 -31.85 -41.87 -21.64
C GLU A 476 -31.36 -42.66 -22.87
N GLU A 477 -31.98 -42.44 -24.05
CA GLU A 477 -31.63 -43.12 -25.30
C GLU A 477 -30.24 -42.74 -25.82
N ASP A 478 -29.81 -41.49 -25.60
CA ASP A 478 -28.49 -41.01 -25.98
C ASP A 478 -27.42 -41.26 -24.90
N GLU A 479 -27.76 -42.02 -23.85
CA GLU A 479 -26.87 -42.42 -22.76
C GLU A 479 -26.14 -41.26 -22.05
N VAL A 480 -26.77 -40.08 -21.96
CA VAL A 480 -26.13 -38.86 -21.49
C VAL A 480 -25.57 -39.03 -20.07
N THR A 481 -24.26 -38.86 -19.93
CA THR A 481 -23.55 -38.92 -18.65
C THR A 481 -23.56 -37.58 -17.93
N GLY A 482 -23.25 -37.57 -16.64
CA GLY A 482 -23.20 -36.31 -15.91
C GLY A 482 -22.13 -35.31 -16.40
N ARG A 483 -21.03 -35.78 -17.01
CA ARG A 483 -20.04 -34.89 -17.65
C ARG A 483 -20.62 -34.18 -18.88
N GLU A 484 -21.39 -34.90 -19.67
CA GLU A 484 -22.04 -34.36 -20.86
C GLU A 484 -23.15 -33.41 -20.45
N LEU A 485 -23.95 -33.76 -19.44
CA LEU A 485 -24.96 -32.89 -18.83
C LEU A 485 -24.38 -31.53 -18.41
N LEU A 486 -23.23 -31.53 -17.72
CA LEU A 486 -22.57 -30.30 -17.28
C LEU A 486 -22.02 -29.46 -18.45
N SER A 487 -21.77 -30.07 -19.60
CA SER A 487 -21.28 -29.39 -20.80
C SER A 487 -22.39 -28.84 -21.71
N LEU A 488 -23.66 -29.18 -21.43
CA LEU A 488 -24.77 -28.77 -22.28
C LEU A 488 -25.00 -27.26 -22.26
N GLY A 489 -24.98 -26.69 -23.46
CA GLY A 489 -25.42 -25.32 -23.72
C GLY A 489 -26.86 -25.28 -24.23
N LYS A 490 -27.29 -24.07 -24.59
CA LYS A 490 -28.62 -23.82 -25.15
C LYS A 490 -28.90 -24.68 -26.39
N GLU A 491 -27.94 -24.76 -27.32
CA GLU A 491 -28.06 -25.51 -28.58
C GLU A 491 -28.21 -27.02 -28.30
N GLY A 492 -27.43 -27.57 -27.37
CA GLY A 492 -27.55 -28.98 -26.98
C GLY A 492 -28.94 -29.31 -26.42
N LEU A 493 -29.54 -28.44 -25.60
CA LEU A 493 -30.90 -28.67 -25.10
C LEU A 493 -31.98 -28.60 -26.20
N GLU A 494 -31.77 -27.78 -27.23
CA GLU A 494 -32.66 -27.73 -28.40
C GLU A 494 -32.59 -29.04 -29.19
N ASP A 495 -31.41 -29.65 -29.30
CA ASP A 495 -31.20 -30.95 -29.97
C ASP A 495 -31.91 -32.11 -29.24
N PHE A 496 -32.03 -32.06 -27.91
CA PHE A 496 -32.82 -33.02 -27.11
C PHE A 496 -34.34 -32.76 -27.13
N GLY A 497 -34.81 -31.81 -27.93
CA GLY A 497 -36.23 -31.54 -28.14
C GLY A 497 -36.84 -30.53 -27.16
N VAL A 498 -36.03 -29.81 -26.39
CA VAL A 498 -36.51 -28.70 -25.53
C VAL A 498 -36.67 -27.45 -26.37
N THR A 499 -37.87 -27.21 -26.91
CA THR A 499 -38.12 -26.09 -27.84
C THR A 499 -38.64 -24.81 -27.16
N LYS A 500 -39.17 -24.92 -25.94
CA LYS A 500 -39.74 -23.78 -25.21
C LYS A 500 -38.62 -22.99 -24.53
N ARG A 501 -38.38 -21.75 -24.97
CA ARG A 501 -37.34 -20.86 -24.40
C ARG A 501 -37.33 -20.81 -22.88
N GLY A 502 -38.49 -20.66 -22.23
CA GLY A 502 -38.57 -20.62 -20.76
C GLY A 502 -38.08 -21.90 -20.08
N THR A 503 -38.34 -23.06 -20.68
CA THR A 503 -37.88 -24.36 -20.18
C THR A 503 -36.38 -24.55 -20.42
N ILE A 504 -35.85 -24.08 -21.55
CA ILE A 504 -34.39 -24.10 -21.82
C ILE A 504 -33.65 -23.28 -20.75
N PHE A 505 -34.08 -22.05 -20.48
CA PHE A 505 -33.47 -21.22 -19.46
C PHE A 505 -33.62 -21.81 -18.05
N TYR A 506 -34.74 -22.46 -17.76
CA TYR A 506 -34.95 -23.15 -16.49
C TYR A 506 -33.99 -24.33 -16.31
N ILE A 507 -33.88 -25.22 -17.30
CA ILE A 507 -32.94 -26.36 -17.25
C ILE A 507 -31.50 -25.87 -17.18
N LEU A 508 -31.11 -24.85 -17.95
CA LEU A 508 -29.77 -24.26 -17.85
C LEU A 508 -29.51 -23.70 -16.45
N SER A 509 -30.52 -23.07 -15.81
CA SER A 509 -30.41 -22.63 -14.43
C SER A 509 -30.25 -23.80 -13.45
N GLU A 510 -30.92 -24.94 -13.67
CA GLU A 510 -30.77 -26.14 -12.83
C GLU A 510 -29.43 -26.86 -13.07
N ILE A 511 -28.93 -26.90 -14.31
CA ILE A 511 -27.58 -27.40 -14.62
C ILE A 511 -26.52 -26.48 -13.99
N GLU A 512 -26.73 -25.16 -14.00
CA GLU A 512 -25.89 -24.22 -13.26
C GLU A 512 -25.97 -24.44 -11.75
N LYS A 513 -27.14 -24.82 -11.20
CA LYS A 513 -27.21 -25.28 -9.80
C LYS A 513 -26.43 -26.56 -9.59
N LEU A 514 -26.48 -27.54 -10.49
CA LEU A 514 -25.66 -28.76 -10.40
C LEU A 514 -24.16 -28.46 -10.40
N LYS A 515 -23.73 -27.54 -11.26
CA LYS A 515 -22.35 -27.02 -11.29
C LYS A 515 -21.97 -26.29 -10.00
N ARG A 516 -22.94 -25.66 -9.32
CA ARG A 516 -22.76 -24.99 -8.01
C ARG A 516 -22.81 -25.98 -6.84
N THR A 517 -23.61 -27.05 -6.90
CA THR A 517 -23.66 -28.14 -5.90
C THR A 517 -22.44 -29.05 -5.91
N ARG A 518 -21.40 -28.68 -6.67
CA ARG A 518 -20.05 -29.29 -6.71
C ARG A 518 -19.30 -29.25 -5.37
N GLY A 519 -20.01 -29.05 -4.26
CA GLY A 519 -19.50 -28.91 -2.90
C GLY A 519 -20.38 -27.98 -2.07
N GLU A 520 -21.67 -28.29 -1.89
CA GLU A 520 -22.43 -27.66 -0.78
C GLU A 520 -21.74 -28.09 0.52
N ALA A 521 -20.84 -27.27 1.03
CA ALA A 521 -20.08 -27.61 2.23
C ALA A 521 -21.07 -27.80 3.37
N ALA A 522 -21.13 -29.01 3.92
CA ALA A 522 -22.07 -29.32 4.99
C ALA A 522 -21.96 -28.30 6.13
N THR A 523 -23.04 -27.53 6.34
CA THR A 523 -23.04 -26.46 7.33
C THR A 523 -22.78 -27.03 8.72
N ILE A 524 -21.76 -26.50 9.40
CA ILE A 524 -21.42 -26.94 10.76
C ILE A 524 -22.32 -26.21 11.75
N LEU A 525 -23.12 -26.98 12.49
CA LEU A 525 -23.96 -26.43 13.55
C LEU A 525 -23.14 -26.21 14.83
N VAL A 526 -23.26 -25.03 15.42
CA VAL A 526 -22.62 -24.65 16.69
C VAL A 526 -23.73 -24.19 17.64
N GLU A 527 -23.89 -24.90 18.76
CA GLU A 527 -25.00 -24.69 19.71
C GLU A 527 -24.57 -23.84 20.92
N HIS A 528 -23.77 -22.81 20.67
CA HIS A 528 -23.22 -21.92 21.69
C HIS A 528 -23.37 -20.45 21.29
N SER A 529 -23.06 -19.54 22.23
CA SER A 529 -23.22 -18.09 22.05
C SER A 529 -22.56 -17.60 20.75
N PRO A 530 -23.34 -17.03 19.80
CA PRO A 530 -22.81 -16.48 18.55
C PRO A 530 -21.72 -15.45 18.81
N TYR A 531 -21.96 -14.53 19.74
CA TYR A 531 -20.98 -13.51 20.11
C TYR A 531 -19.66 -14.12 20.60
N CYS A 532 -19.70 -15.08 21.53
CA CYS A 532 -18.47 -15.70 22.05
C CYS A 532 -17.73 -16.46 20.96
N PHE A 533 -18.47 -17.17 20.09
CA PHE A 533 -17.88 -17.96 19.03
C PHE A 533 -17.28 -17.07 17.93
N GLU A 534 -17.93 -15.96 17.58
CA GLU A 534 -17.40 -14.96 16.66
C GLU A 534 -16.07 -14.36 17.18
N ARG A 535 -15.98 -14.02 18.48
CA ARG A 535 -14.71 -13.56 19.08
C ARG A 535 -13.59 -14.60 18.97
N ILE A 536 -13.91 -15.89 19.04
CA ILE A 536 -12.94 -16.97 18.84
C ILE A 536 -12.50 -17.00 17.37
N ILE A 537 -13.45 -17.05 16.43
CA ILE A 537 -13.15 -17.09 14.99
C ILE A 537 -12.34 -15.88 14.56
N ASP A 538 -12.68 -14.69 15.03
CA ASP A 538 -11.94 -13.46 14.73
C ASP A 538 -10.49 -13.55 15.19
N HIS A 539 -10.23 -14.07 16.39
CA HIS A 539 -8.87 -14.29 16.88
C HIS A 539 -8.12 -15.32 16.04
N LEU A 540 -8.76 -16.44 15.68
CA LEU A 540 -8.15 -17.46 14.82
C LEU A 540 -7.82 -16.93 13.42
N ARG A 541 -8.66 -16.04 12.87
CA ARG A 541 -8.40 -15.38 11.58
C ARG A 541 -7.13 -14.54 11.63
N VAL A 542 -7.02 -13.64 12.61
CA VAL A 542 -5.84 -12.76 12.72
C VAL A 542 -4.57 -13.54 13.11
N GLU A 543 -4.67 -14.56 13.97
CA GLU A 543 -3.55 -15.43 14.32
C GLU A 543 -3.06 -16.24 13.10
N SER A 544 -3.99 -16.75 12.30
CA SER A 544 -3.69 -17.44 11.03
C SER A 544 -2.97 -16.51 10.05
N MET A 545 -3.42 -15.27 9.91
CA MET A 545 -2.77 -14.27 9.05
C MET A 545 -1.35 -13.94 9.52
N PHE A 546 -1.15 -13.79 10.84
CA PHE A 546 0.15 -13.54 11.43
C PHE A 546 1.11 -14.71 11.23
N LEU A 547 0.68 -15.94 11.51
CA LEU A 547 1.52 -17.14 11.37
C LEU A 547 1.95 -17.40 9.92
N LYS A 548 1.21 -16.88 8.93
CA LYS A 548 1.58 -16.94 7.51
C LYS A 548 2.37 -15.72 7.02
N GLY A 549 2.65 -14.74 7.87
CA GLY A 549 3.38 -13.53 7.52
C GLY A 549 2.60 -12.54 6.66
N LEU A 550 1.26 -12.61 6.65
CA LEU A 550 0.42 -11.65 5.90
C LEU A 550 0.32 -10.31 6.63
N ILE A 551 0.37 -10.35 7.97
CA ILE A 551 0.42 -9.18 8.85
C ILE A 551 1.69 -9.28 9.70
N GLN A 552 2.30 -8.13 10.00
CA GLN A 552 3.58 -8.08 10.72
C GLN A 552 3.40 -8.12 12.23
N ASN A 553 2.35 -7.47 12.73
CA ASN A 553 2.10 -7.33 14.15
C ASN A 553 1.42 -8.57 14.72
N LYS A 554 1.93 -9.07 15.85
CA LYS A 554 1.32 -10.19 16.56
C LYS A 554 -0.03 -9.75 17.14
N PRO A 555 -1.12 -10.50 16.88
CA PRO A 555 -2.43 -10.11 17.37
C PRO A 555 -2.53 -10.20 18.90
N GLY A 556 -3.35 -9.32 19.46
CA GLY A 556 -3.70 -9.33 20.87
C GLY A 556 -4.56 -10.54 21.26
N LEU A 557 -4.75 -10.71 22.58
CA LEU A 557 -5.73 -11.65 23.09
C LEU A 557 -7.16 -11.21 22.72
N PRO A 558 -8.12 -12.13 22.58
CA PRO A 558 -9.51 -11.78 22.30
C PRO A 558 -10.07 -10.79 23.34
N VAL A 559 -10.52 -9.63 22.86
CA VAL A 559 -11.19 -8.63 23.69
C VAL A 559 -12.68 -8.96 23.74
N VAL A 560 -13.22 -9.08 24.96
CA VAL A 560 -14.59 -9.50 25.21
C VAL A 560 -15.21 -8.63 26.29
N ARG A 561 -16.45 -8.19 26.11
CA ARG A 561 -17.18 -7.42 27.12
C ARG A 561 -17.24 -8.14 28.47
N ALA A 562 -17.16 -7.35 29.54
CA ALA A 562 -17.07 -7.86 30.91
C ALA A 562 -18.20 -8.84 31.28
N SER A 563 -19.42 -8.60 30.78
CA SER A 563 -20.59 -9.46 31.02
C SER A 563 -20.49 -10.86 30.39
N GLU A 564 -19.69 -11.03 29.33
CA GLU A 564 -19.57 -12.30 28.60
C GLU A 564 -18.30 -13.06 28.94
N LYS A 565 -17.35 -12.47 29.67
CA LYS A 565 -16.04 -13.08 29.97
C LYS A 565 -16.15 -14.51 30.52
N SER A 566 -17.04 -14.73 31.50
CA SER A 566 -17.26 -16.07 32.06
C SER A 566 -17.83 -17.07 31.04
N ARG A 567 -18.72 -16.60 30.14
CA ARG A 567 -19.30 -17.42 29.09
C ARG A 567 -18.25 -17.75 28.02
N PHE A 568 -17.48 -16.74 27.59
CA PHE A 568 -16.40 -16.89 26.63
C PHE A 568 -15.37 -17.92 27.09
N GLU A 569 -14.90 -17.85 28.34
CA GLU A 569 -13.97 -18.84 28.89
C GLU A 569 -14.50 -20.29 28.83
N LYS A 570 -15.81 -20.48 29.06
CA LYS A 570 -16.44 -21.80 28.98
C LYS A 570 -16.50 -22.31 27.54
N VAL A 571 -16.87 -21.43 26.59
CA VAL A 571 -16.94 -21.78 25.17
C VAL A 571 -15.55 -22.12 24.61
N VAL A 572 -14.53 -21.33 24.97
CA VAL A 572 -13.13 -21.61 24.58
C VAL A 572 -12.67 -22.97 25.11
N LYS A 573 -12.89 -23.26 26.41
CA LYS A 573 -12.49 -24.55 27.00
C LYS A 573 -13.25 -25.75 26.41
N HIS A 574 -14.46 -25.54 25.93
CA HIS A 574 -15.25 -26.58 25.27
C HIS A 574 -14.69 -26.92 23.88
N TYR A 575 -14.38 -25.89 23.08
CA TYR A 575 -13.90 -26.09 21.71
C TYR A 575 -12.40 -26.35 21.61
N PHE A 576 -11.61 -25.81 22.52
CA PHE A 576 -10.14 -25.85 22.51
C PHE A 576 -9.62 -26.37 23.86
N PRO A 577 -9.90 -27.61 24.24
CA PRO A 577 -9.47 -28.15 25.53
C PRO A 577 -7.93 -28.18 25.65
N GLY A 578 -7.41 -28.22 26.89
CA GLY A 578 -5.97 -28.34 27.13
C GLY A 578 -5.19 -27.04 26.91
N ASP A 579 -4.01 -27.15 26.29
CA ASP A 579 -3.08 -26.02 26.13
C ASP A 579 -3.60 -24.97 25.13
N SER A 580 -4.38 -25.38 24.13
CA SER A 580 -5.02 -24.46 23.17
C SER A 580 -5.94 -23.45 23.88
N SER A 581 -6.69 -23.84 24.93
CA SER A 581 -7.47 -22.87 25.74
C SER A 581 -6.59 -21.88 26.50
N LYS A 582 -5.41 -22.29 26.96
CA LYS A 582 -4.51 -21.42 27.72
C LYS A 582 -3.92 -20.35 26.81
N ILE A 583 -3.56 -20.74 25.58
CA ILE A 583 -3.05 -19.82 24.56
C ILE A 583 -4.11 -18.76 24.23
N ILE A 584 -5.33 -19.18 23.86
CA ILE A 584 -6.43 -18.26 23.49
C ILE A 584 -6.83 -17.35 24.66
N LEU A 585 -6.77 -17.84 25.92
CA LEU A 585 -7.13 -17.07 27.11
C LEU A 585 -5.97 -16.28 27.72
N GLY A 586 -4.74 -16.48 27.24
CA GLY A 586 -3.51 -15.90 27.81
C GLY A 586 -3.25 -16.31 29.27
N LYS A 587 -3.43 -17.60 29.62
CA LYS A 587 -3.33 -18.12 30.99
C LYS A 587 -2.20 -19.10 31.23
#